data_AF-A0AAE9A4K3-F1
#
_entry.id   AF-A0AAE9A4K3-F1
#
_cell.length_a   1.000
_cell.length_b   1.000
_cell.length_c   1.000
_cell.angle_alpha   90.00
_cell.angle_beta   90.00
_cell.angle_gamma   90.00
#
_symmetry.space_group_name_H-M   'P 1'
#
loop_
_entity.id
_entity.type
_entity.pdbx_description
1 polymer ?
#
loop_
_entity_poly.entity_id
_entity_poly.type
_entity_poly.pdbx_seq_one_letter_code
_entity_poly.pdbx_strand_id
1 'polypeptide(L)'
;MRKEHQINELEAQQSSEVRFMEPTRSDEETEKVRDVLFKLLEIQGTLRSGNPAHNKEIEDATKVESIKFCEKAKIYIQAVNTQLEMIRGSRVVKPDEIPELPEFPALSKRFLKTYEDIFKSEAPKICHSLLKTPKVKPGELADTDCLICIEEMESEEGTIKCECCKRRYHTECVQEWFKTKRTCPACSSALLDDSEFPTLGQ
;
A
#
# COMPACT_ATOMS: atom_id res chain seq x y z
N MET A 1 -17.02 21.59 5.51
CA MET A 1 -17.96 22.23 4.56
C MET A 1 -18.31 21.33 3.37
N ARG A 2 -17.50 21.22 2.29
CA ARG A 2 -17.89 20.43 1.09
C ARG A 2 -17.82 18.90 1.26
N LYS A 3 -16.92 18.38 2.12
CA LYS A 3 -16.81 16.94 2.42
C LYS A 3 -17.89 16.41 3.37
N GLU A 4 -18.38 17.23 4.29
CA GLU A 4 -19.48 16.85 5.21
C GLU A 4 -20.83 16.77 4.49
N HIS A 5 -21.05 17.60 3.46
CA HIS A 5 -22.26 17.50 2.62
C HIS A 5 -22.32 16.20 1.83
N GLN A 6 -21.18 15.69 1.34
CA GLN A 6 -21.13 14.41 0.64
C GLN A 6 -21.43 13.22 1.55
N ILE A 7 -21.05 13.28 2.83
CA ILE A 7 -21.36 12.23 3.81
C ILE A 7 -22.87 12.24 4.12
N ASN A 8 -23.47 13.41 4.31
CA ASN A 8 -24.91 13.54 4.54
C ASN A 8 -25.75 13.13 3.31
N GLU A 9 -25.28 13.37 2.08
CA GLU A 9 -25.96 12.93 0.85
C GLU A 9 -25.95 11.40 0.69
N LEU A 10 -24.89 10.72 1.16
CA LEU A 10 -24.80 9.25 1.16
C LEU A 10 -25.67 8.62 2.26
N GLU A 11 -25.79 9.27 3.43
CA GLU A 11 -26.68 8.82 4.52
C GLU A 11 -28.16 9.01 4.16
N ALA A 12 -28.52 10.08 3.44
CA ALA A 12 -29.89 10.32 2.99
C ALA A 12 -30.39 9.32 1.93
N GLN A 13 -29.49 8.76 1.12
CA GLN A 13 -29.81 7.69 0.17
C GLN A 13 -30.01 6.32 0.83
N GLN A 14 -29.74 6.19 2.13
CA GLN A 14 -29.97 4.96 2.90
C GLN A 14 -31.44 4.79 3.36
N SER A 15 -32.30 5.77 3.04
CA SER A 15 -33.75 5.77 3.37
C SER A 15 -34.65 5.66 2.13
N SER A 16 -34.27 4.89 1.10
CA SER A 16 -35.22 4.45 0.08
C SER A 16 -35.92 3.19 0.55
N GLU A 17 -37.23 3.30 0.82
CA GLU A 17 -38.13 2.21 1.22
C GLU A 17 -37.85 0.90 0.46
N VAL A 18 -37.30 -0.08 1.17
CA VAL A 18 -37.26 -1.46 0.68
C VAL A 18 -38.69 -1.96 0.63
N ARG A 19 -39.27 -2.03 -0.58
CA ARG A 19 -40.57 -2.68 -0.77
C ARG A 19 -40.40 -4.15 -0.43
N PHE A 20 -40.98 -4.58 0.70
CA PHE A 20 -41.12 -5.99 1.02
C PHE A 20 -42.09 -6.61 0.01
N MET A 21 -41.57 -7.29 -1.01
CA MET A 21 -42.36 -8.23 -1.79
C MET A 21 -42.59 -9.48 -0.96
N GLU A 22 -43.83 -9.99 -0.97
CA GLU A 22 -44.24 -11.18 -0.22
C GLU A 22 -43.38 -12.42 -0.59
N PRO A 23 -43.19 -13.38 0.33
CA PRO A 23 -42.30 -14.51 0.11
C PRO A 23 -42.80 -15.39 -1.03
N THR A 24 -42.17 -15.30 -2.20
CA THR A 24 -42.29 -16.33 -3.23
C THR A 24 -41.52 -17.57 -2.78
N ARG A 25 -42.13 -18.73 -3.00
CA ARG A 25 -41.61 -20.08 -2.72
C ARG A 25 -40.10 -20.14 -2.97
N SER A 26 -39.31 -20.47 -1.93
CA SER A 26 -37.83 -20.53 -1.94
C SER A 26 -37.31 -21.18 -3.22
N ASP A 27 -36.96 -20.36 -4.20
CA ASP A 27 -36.27 -20.79 -5.39
C ASP A 27 -34.76 -20.66 -5.17
N GLU A 28 -33.98 -21.39 -5.95
CA GLU A 28 -32.52 -21.46 -5.82
C GLU A 28 -31.85 -20.07 -5.93
N GLU A 29 -32.51 -19.13 -6.59
CA GLU A 29 -32.04 -17.77 -6.79
C GLU A 29 -32.21 -16.92 -5.52
N THR A 30 -33.35 -17.05 -4.82
CA THR A 30 -33.57 -16.43 -3.50
C THR A 30 -32.65 -16.98 -2.41
N GLU A 31 -32.20 -18.24 -2.52
CA GLU A 31 -31.17 -18.81 -1.63
C GLU A 31 -29.79 -18.21 -1.91
N LYS A 32 -29.38 -18.10 -3.18
CA LYS A 32 -28.12 -17.45 -3.57
C LYS A 32 -28.05 -16.00 -3.14
N VAL A 33 -29.14 -15.25 -3.29
CA VAL A 33 -29.21 -13.84 -2.85
C VAL A 33 -29.06 -13.71 -1.33
N ARG A 34 -29.69 -14.61 -0.56
CA ARG A 34 -29.53 -14.64 0.90
C ARG A 34 -28.09 -14.96 1.31
N ASP A 35 -27.44 -15.93 0.66
CA ASP A 35 -26.04 -16.26 0.90
C ASP A 35 -25.09 -15.09 0.61
N VAL A 36 -25.33 -14.37 -0.48
CA VAL A 36 -24.58 -13.15 -0.80
C VAL A 36 -24.80 -12.09 0.27
N LEU A 37 -26.06 -11.87 0.68
CA LEU A 37 -26.39 -10.92 1.73
C LEU A 37 -25.69 -11.24 3.05
N PHE A 38 -25.69 -12.51 3.48
CA PHE A 38 -24.99 -12.93 4.70
C PHE A 38 -23.49 -12.64 4.62
N LYS A 39 -22.84 -12.96 3.49
CA LYS A 39 -21.42 -12.67 3.26
C LYS A 39 -21.15 -11.16 3.31
N LEU A 40 -22.00 -10.35 2.69
CA LEU A 40 -21.85 -8.90 2.70
C LEU A 40 -22.01 -8.30 4.10
N LEU A 41 -22.96 -8.81 4.90
CA LEU A 41 -23.16 -8.38 6.29
C LEU A 41 -21.98 -8.77 7.19
N GLU A 42 -21.40 -9.96 6.99
CA GLU A 42 -20.18 -10.40 7.69
C GLU A 42 -18.97 -9.52 7.35
N ILE A 43 -18.80 -9.18 6.07
CA ILE A 43 -17.77 -8.24 5.61
C ILE A 43 -17.99 -6.85 6.22
N GLN A 44 -19.22 -6.35 6.21
CA GLN A 44 -19.56 -5.04 6.76
C GLN A 44 -19.31 -4.96 8.27
N GLY A 45 -19.69 -6.00 9.02
CA GLY A 45 -19.43 -6.09 10.46
C GLY A 45 -17.94 -6.04 10.77
N THR A 46 -17.13 -6.74 9.98
CA THR A 46 -15.69 -6.79 10.20
C THR A 46 -14.96 -5.53 9.75
N LEU A 47 -15.41 -4.86 8.68
CA LEU A 47 -14.89 -3.55 8.29
C LEU A 47 -15.17 -2.47 9.34
N ARG A 48 -16.29 -2.57 10.07
CA ARG A 48 -16.60 -1.66 11.17
C ARG A 48 -15.77 -1.92 12.43
N SER A 49 -15.44 -3.17 12.73
CA SER A 49 -14.71 -3.55 13.95
C SER A 49 -13.19 -3.64 13.78
N GLY A 50 -12.71 -3.94 12.57
CA GLY A 50 -11.32 -4.27 12.27
C GLY A 50 -10.57 -3.25 11.41
N ASN A 51 -11.16 -2.08 11.10
CA ASN A 51 -10.47 -1.05 10.33
C ASN A 51 -9.29 -0.47 11.14
N PRO A 52 -8.02 -0.75 10.77
CA PRO A 52 -6.85 -0.24 11.49
C PRO A 52 -6.74 1.28 11.43
N ALA A 53 -7.35 1.90 10.40
CA ALA A 53 -7.39 3.34 10.23
C ALA A 53 -8.35 4.05 11.20
N HIS A 54 -9.15 3.30 11.98
CA HIS A 54 -10.10 3.85 12.94
C HIS A 54 -9.74 3.53 14.40
N ASN A 55 -8.49 3.13 14.69
CA ASN A 55 -8.00 3.06 16.06
C ASN A 55 -7.61 4.47 16.54
N LYS A 56 -8.52 5.11 17.27
CA LYS A 56 -8.37 6.46 17.81
C LYS A 56 -7.08 6.65 18.62
N GLU A 57 -6.59 5.61 19.30
CA GLU A 57 -5.34 5.67 20.06
C GLU A 57 -4.11 5.79 19.16
N ILE A 58 -4.13 5.14 17.99
CA ILE A 58 -3.06 5.22 16.98
C ILE A 58 -3.10 6.59 16.30
N GLU A 59 -4.30 7.10 16.01
CA GLU A 59 -4.50 8.43 15.44
C GLU A 59 -3.98 9.52 16.41
N ASP A 60 -4.36 9.44 17.67
CA ASP A 60 -3.93 10.38 18.72
C ASP A 60 -2.41 10.31 18.94
N ALA A 61 -1.81 9.11 18.98
CA ALA A 61 -0.37 8.94 19.10
C ALA A 61 0.40 9.53 17.91
N THR A 62 -0.09 9.33 16.69
CA THR A 62 0.49 9.87 15.46
C THR A 62 0.44 11.39 15.45
N LYS A 63 -0.70 11.96 15.88
CA LYS A 63 -0.88 13.40 15.98
C LYS A 63 0.06 14.02 17.00
N VAL A 64 0.23 13.39 18.18
CA VAL A 64 1.13 13.86 19.23
C VAL A 64 2.60 13.86 18.78
N GLU A 65 3.06 12.80 18.12
CA GLU A 65 4.43 12.73 17.59
C GLU A 65 4.70 13.78 16.51
N SER A 66 3.74 13.97 15.60
CA SER A 66 3.82 14.99 14.55
C SER A 66 3.96 16.40 15.15
N ILE A 67 3.15 16.73 16.16
CA ILE A 67 3.24 18.04 16.85
C ILE A 67 4.62 18.22 17.49
N LYS A 68 5.10 17.23 18.25
CA LYS A 68 6.42 17.28 18.90
C LYS A 68 7.57 17.43 17.91
N PHE A 69 7.50 16.73 16.78
CA PHE A 69 8.50 16.84 15.72
C PHE A 69 8.49 18.25 15.12
N CYS A 70 7.31 18.78 14.79
CA CYS A 70 7.16 20.12 14.23
C CYS A 70 7.72 21.20 15.16
N GLU A 71 7.47 21.11 16.46
CA GLU A 71 8.01 22.05 17.45
C GLU A 71 9.55 22.00 17.49
N LYS A 72 10.13 20.80 17.57
CA LYS A 72 11.60 20.65 17.57
C LYS A 72 12.23 21.09 16.24
N ALA A 73 11.57 20.87 15.11
CA ALA A 73 12.02 21.34 13.80
C ALA A 73 12.04 22.87 13.71
N LYS A 74 11.04 23.56 14.28
CA LYS A 74 11.04 25.03 14.37
C LYS A 74 12.25 25.54 15.15
N ILE A 75 12.57 24.91 16.26
CA ILE A 75 13.74 25.26 17.08
C ILE A 75 15.03 25.06 16.29
N TYR A 76 15.17 23.93 15.59
CA TYR A 76 16.34 23.65 14.75
C TYR A 76 16.50 24.69 13.63
N ILE A 77 15.41 25.01 12.91
CA ILE A 77 15.42 26.02 11.85
C ILE A 77 15.81 27.39 12.40
N GLN A 78 15.28 27.75 13.57
CA GLN A 78 15.63 29.01 14.23
C GLN A 78 17.11 29.06 14.64
N ALA A 79 17.68 27.95 15.11
CA ALA A 79 19.11 27.85 15.43
C ALA A 79 19.97 28.05 14.17
N VAL A 80 19.63 27.37 13.07
CA VAL A 80 20.32 27.53 11.77
C VAL A 80 20.24 28.98 11.28
N ASN A 81 19.05 29.57 11.28
CA ASN A 81 18.87 30.94 10.80
C ASN A 81 19.65 31.93 11.66
N THR A 82 19.63 31.78 12.99
CA THR A 82 20.42 32.61 13.90
C THR A 82 21.91 32.50 13.60
N GLN A 83 22.43 31.30 13.38
CA GLN A 83 23.83 31.09 13.01
C GLN A 83 24.19 31.70 11.65
N LEU A 84 23.31 31.56 10.65
CA LEU A 84 23.49 32.20 9.35
C LEU A 84 23.53 33.73 9.45
N GLU A 85 22.65 34.33 10.26
CA GLU A 85 22.66 35.77 10.51
C GLU A 85 23.93 36.23 11.22
N MET A 86 24.43 35.47 12.21
CA MET A 86 25.70 35.77 12.86
C MET A 86 26.87 35.81 11.87
N ILE A 87 26.96 34.81 10.99
CA ILE A 87 28.04 34.70 10.00
C ILE A 87 27.92 35.77 8.91
N ARG A 88 26.71 36.06 8.44
CA ARG A 88 26.47 37.01 7.34
C ARG A 88 26.51 38.47 7.79
N GLY A 89 26.05 38.76 9.01
CA GLY A 89 25.95 40.11 9.56
C GLY A 89 27.24 40.67 10.15
N SER A 90 28.24 39.82 10.41
CA SER A 90 29.47 40.21 11.12
C SER A 90 30.73 39.85 10.33
N ARG A 91 31.66 40.80 10.14
CA ARG A 91 32.91 40.61 9.38
C ARG A 91 33.99 39.80 10.13
N VAL A 92 33.80 39.48 11.41
CA VAL A 92 34.84 38.92 12.29
C VAL A 92 34.24 37.96 13.35
N VAL A 93 33.36 37.03 12.97
CA VAL A 93 32.93 35.96 13.90
C VAL A 93 34.00 34.87 13.91
N LYS A 94 34.51 34.50 15.08
CA LYS A 94 35.43 33.36 15.19
C LYS A 94 34.63 32.05 15.21
N PRO A 95 35.17 30.94 14.68
CA PRO A 95 34.48 29.65 14.68
C PRO A 95 34.02 29.21 16.09
N ASP A 96 34.83 29.48 17.11
CA ASP A 96 34.56 29.10 18.50
C ASP A 96 33.40 29.87 19.14
N GLU A 97 32.95 30.97 18.51
CA GLU A 97 31.84 31.80 18.97
C GLU A 97 30.50 31.38 18.34
N ILE A 98 30.52 30.48 17.34
CA ILE A 98 29.32 29.96 16.70
C ILE A 98 28.79 28.80 17.56
N PRO A 99 27.57 28.91 18.12
CA PRO A 99 26.97 27.83 18.90
C PRO A 99 26.81 26.56 18.06
N GLU A 100 26.92 25.38 18.67
CA GLU A 100 26.61 24.14 17.98
C GLU A 100 25.11 24.05 17.66
N LEU A 101 24.77 23.40 16.55
CA LEU A 101 23.38 23.13 16.23
C LEU A 101 22.82 22.06 17.19
N PRO A 102 21.56 22.20 17.62
CA PRO A 102 20.89 21.12 18.33
C PRO A 102 20.77 19.88 17.44
N GLU A 103 20.59 18.70 18.03
CA GLU A 103 20.33 17.49 17.26
C GLU A 103 19.10 17.67 16.35
N PHE A 104 19.20 17.12 15.14
CA PHE A 104 18.06 17.14 14.22
C PHE A 104 16.88 16.39 14.85
N PRO A 105 15.66 16.95 14.83
CA PRO A 105 14.50 16.29 15.41
C PRO A 105 14.27 14.92 14.79
N ALA A 106 13.97 13.94 15.64
CA ALA A 106 13.54 12.61 15.24
C ALA A 106 12.22 12.26 15.92
N LEU A 107 11.44 11.42 15.25
CA LEU A 107 10.26 10.77 15.85
C LEU A 107 10.72 9.81 16.97
N SER A 108 9.86 9.57 17.95
CA SER A 108 10.24 8.70 19.06
C SER A 108 10.48 7.26 18.61
N LYS A 109 11.45 6.60 19.24
CA LYS A 109 11.75 5.18 18.98
C LYS A 109 10.53 4.28 19.15
N ARG A 110 9.68 4.60 20.14
CA ARG A 110 8.41 3.89 20.36
C ARG A 110 7.50 4.04 19.15
N PHE A 111 7.32 5.25 18.63
CA PHE A 111 6.48 5.51 17.46
C PHE A 111 7.00 4.77 16.23
N LEU A 112 8.30 4.88 15.93
CA LEU A 112 8.91 4.22 14.77
C LEU A 112 8.74 2.69 14.84
N LYS A 113 8.93 2.11 16.02
CA LYS A 113 8.72 0.67 16.23
C LYS A 113 7.27 0.27 15.99
N THR A 114 6.31 0.99 16.58
CA THR A 114 4.88 0.70 16.41
C THR A 114 4.44 0.87 14.95
N TYR A 115 4.92 1.92 14.27
CA TYR A 115 4.68 2.12 12.85
C TYR A 115 5.22 0.95 12.03
N GLU A 116 6.47 0.55 12.25
CA GLU A 116 7.09 -0.59 11.58
C GLU A 116 6.31 -1.90 11.83
N ASP A 117 5.87 -2.14 13.07
CA ASP A 117 5.07 -3.31 13.45
C ASP A 117 3.71 -3.32 12.72
N ILE A 118 3.05 -2.16 12.57
CA ILE A 118 1.78 -2.03 11.83
C ILE A 118 1.99 -2.35 10.34
N PHE A 119 3.03 -1.81 9.72
CA PHE A 119 3.28 -2.01 8.28
C PHE A 119 3.87 -3.38 7.95
N LYS A 120 4.52 -4.03 8.92
CA LYS A 120 5.01 -5.42 8.80
C LYS A 120 3.99 -6.47 9.24
N SER A 121 2.95 -6.07 9.97
CA SER A 121 1.85 -6.97 10.27
C SER A 121 1.20 -7.43 8.95
N GLU A 122 0.92 -8.72 8.81
CA GLU A 122 0.09 -9.21 7.70
C GLU A 122 -1.16 -8.34 7.63
N ALA A 123 -1.55 -7.93 6.41
CA ALA A 123 -2.78 -7.16 6.21
C ALA A 123 -3.89 -7.79 7.07
N PRO A 124 -4.53 -7.02 7.97
CA PRO A 124 -5.40 -7.60 8.97
C PRO A 124 -6.42 -8.47 8.26
N LYS A 125 -6.60 -9.70 8.77
CA LYS A 125 -7.47 -10.72 8.19
C LYS A 125 -8.93 -10.31 8.43
N ILE A 126 -9.35 -9.24 7.76
CA ILE A 126 -10.62 -8.54 7.96
C ILE A 126 -11.78 -9.36 7.38
N CYS A 127 -11.54 -10.35 6.51
CA CYS A 127 -12.56 -11.37 6.23
C CYS A 127 -11.93 -12.55 5.49
N HIS A 128 -12.09 -13.78 5.97
CA HIS A 128 -11.69 -14.98 5.22
C HIS A 128 -12.39 -15.05 3.85
N SER A 129 -13.57 -14.45 3.72
CA SER A 129 -14.34 -14.32 2.47
C SER A 129 -13.71 -13.36 1.44
N LEU A 130 -12.90 -12.39 1.90
CA LEU A 130 -12.12 -11.48 1.04
C LEU A 130 -10.72 -12.02 0.75
N LEU A 131 -10.23 -12.95 1.58
CA LEU A 131 -8.98 -13.70 1.39
C LEU A 131 -9.13 -14.83 0.37
N LYS A 132 -9.82 -14.61 -0.76
CA LYS A 132 -9.50 -15.36 -1.97
C LYS A 132 -8.10 -14.93 -2.40
N THR A 133 -7.09 -15.40 -1.66
CA THR A 133 -5.78 -15.64 -2.24
C THR A 133 -6.08 -16.41 -3.52
N PRO A 134 -5.64 -15.92 -4.69
CA PRO A 134 -5.62 -16.77 -5.86
C PRO A 134 -5.00 -18.10 -5.42
N LYS A 135 -5.54 -19.24 -5.85
CA LYS A 135 -4.83 -20.51 -5.66
C LYS A 135 -3.55 -20.43 -6.49
N VAL A 136 -2.52 -19.79 -5.94
CA VAL A 136 -1.23 -19.62 -6.59
C VAL A 136 -0.59 -21.00 -6.62
N LYS A 137 -0.25 -21.46 -7.82
CA LYS A 137 0.44 -22.74 -7.97
C LYS A 137 1.79 -22.66 -7.21
N PRO A 138 2.26 -23.76 -6.59
CA PRO A 138 3.56 -23.77 -5.94
C PRO A 138 4.66 -23.26 -6.88
N GLY A 139 5.39 -22.23 -6.47
CA GLY A 139 6.47 -21.63 -7.26
C GLY A 139 6.07 -20.45 -8.17
N GLU A 140 4.82 -19.99 -8.11
CA GLU A 140 4.34 -18.76 -8.75
C GLU A 140 4.12 -17.64 -7.71
N LEU A 141 4.04 -16.39 -8.18
CA LEU A 141 3.65 -15.26 -7.35
C LEU A 141 2.14 -15.01 -7.45
N ALA A 142 1.55 -14.44 -6.38
CA ALA A 142 0.14 -14.01 -6.38
C ALA A 142 -0.12 -12.77 -7.24
N ASP A 143 0.95 -12.06 -7.58
CA ASP A 143 0.92 -10.82 -8.34
C ASP A 143 1.14 -11.15 -9.83
N THR A 144 0.09 -10.92 -10.62
CA THR A 144 -0.03 -11.23 -12.04
C THR A 144 0.18 -10.02 -12.94
N ASP A 145 0.70 -8.91 -12.43
CA ASP A 145 0.93 -7.71 -13.23
C ASP A 145 2.27 -7.75 -13.97
N CYS A 146 2.25 -7.38 -15.26
CA CYS A 146 3.46 -7.19 -16.05
C CYS A 146 4.09 -5.83 -15.73
N LEU A 147 5.24 -5.77 -15.07
CA LEU A 147 5.86 -4.49 -14.66
C LEU A 147 6.43 -3.64 -15.82
N ILE A 148 6.34 -4.12 -17.06
CA ILE A 148 6.79 -3.38 -18.25
C ILE A 148 5.64 -2.53 -18.81
N CYS A 149 4.47 -3.14 -19.04
CA CYS A 149 3.27 -2.43 -19.53
C CYS A 149 2.32 -1.99 -18.41
N ILE A 150 2.48 -2.52 -17.20
CA ILE A 150 1.65 -2.26 -16.01
C ILE A 150 0.20 -2.76 -16.20
N GLU A 151 0.04 -3.86 -16.93
CA GLU A 151 -1.24 -4.54 -17.16
C GLU A 151 -1.25 -5.94 -16.55
N GLU A 152 -2.43 -6.39 -16.11
CA GLU A 152 -2.65 -7.72 -15.53
C GLU A 152 -2.55 -8.81 -16.61
N MET A 153 -1.82 -9.88 -16.31
CA MET A 153 -1.75 -11.09 -17.13
C MET A 153 -2.90 -12.02 -16.75
N GLU A 154 -3.84 -12.24 -17.67
CA GLU A 154 -5.00 -13.11 -17.44
C GLU A 154 -4.62 -14.60 -17.29
N SER A 155 -3.44 -14.99 -17.78
CA SER A 155 -2.99 -16.39 -17.80
C SER A 155 -1.46 -16.51 -17.83
N GLU A 156 -0.94 -17.74 -17.67
CA GLU A 156 0.49 -18.03 -17.73
C GLU A 156 0.98 -18.19 -19.18
N GLU A 157 0.06 -18.48 -20.11
CA GLU A 157 0.32 -18.57 -21.53
C GLU A 157 0.76 -17.22 -22.10
N GLY A 158 1.79 -17.21 -22.97
CA GLY A 158 2.30 -15.98 -23.57
C GLY A 158 3.05 -15.06 -22.60
N THR A 159 3.57 -15.62 -21.50
CA THR A 159 4.37 -14.86 -20.52
C THR A 159 5.69 -15.57 -20.22
N ILE A 160 6.70 -14.78 -19.86
CA ILE A 160 8.04 -15.25 -19.50
C ILE A 160 8.24 -15.06 -18.00
N LYS A 161 8.64 -16.13 -17.30
CA LYS A 161 8.92 -16.11 -15.87
C LYS A 161 10.41 -15.96 -15.59
N CYS A 162 10.76 -15.06 -14.68
CA CYS A 162 12.11 -14.97 -14.14
C CYS A 162 12.34 -16.07 -13.11
N GLU A 163 13.32 -16.94 -13.33
CA GLU A 163 13.61 -18.03 -12.38
C GLU A 163 14.20 -17.56 -11.04
N CYS A 164 14.79 -16.36 -10.98
CA CYS A 164 15.34 -15.80 -9.75
C CYS A 164 14.26 -15.25 -8.80
N CYS A 165 13.36 -14.41 -9.31
CA CYS A 165 12.37 -13.71 -8.48
C CYS A 165 10.92 -14.16 -8.71
N LYS A 166 10.70 -15.12 -9.62
CA LYS A 166 9.41 -15.70 -10.00
C LYS A 166 8.39 -14.71 -10.58
N ARG A 167 8.84 -13.51 -10.99
CA ARG A 167 8.00 -12.53 -11.69
C ARG A 167 7.76 -12.92 -13.14
N ARG A 168 6.54 -12.68 -13.61
CA ARG A 168 6.13 -12.87 -15.01
C ARG A 168 6.00 -11.54 -15.74
N TYR A 169 6.12 -11.62 -17.06
CA TYR A 169 5.97 -10.51 -17.99
C TYR A 169 5.36 -11.04 -19.28
N HIS A 170 4.58 -10.25 -20.00
CA HIS A 170 4.17 -10.62 -21.36
C HIS A 170 5.39 -10.89 -22.24
N THR A 171 5.36 -11.94 -23.05
CA THR A 171 6.45 -12.28 -23.98
C THR A 171 6.80 -11.09 -24.88
N GLU A 172 5.80 -10.40 -25.42
CA GLU A 172 5.98 -9.21 -26.26
C GLU A 172 6.72 -8.09 -25.52
N CYS A 173 6.35 -7.83 -24.26
CA CYS A 173 7.02 -6.83 -23.43
C CYS A 173 8.48 -7.18 -23.18
N VAL A 174 8.79 -8.45 -22.94
CA VAL A 174 10.17 -8.91 -22.71
C VAL A 174 11.00 -8.84 -23.98
N GLN A 175 10.43 -9.19 -25.13
CA GLN A 175 11.11 -9.08 -26.43
C GLN A 175 11.51 -7.63 -26.74
N GLU A 176 10.63 -6.67 -26.46
CA GLU A 176 10.97 -5.25 -26.59
C GLU A 176 12.06 -4.85 -25.58
N TRP A 177 11.95 -5.32 -24.33
CA TRP A 177 12.92 -5.05 -23.28
C TRP A 177 14.32 -5.58 -23.62
N PHE A 178 14.41 -6.75 -24.27
CA PHE A 178 15.67 -7.38 -24.68
C PHE A 178 16.45 -6.60 -25.73
N LYS A 179 15.80 -5.71 -26.48
CA LYS A 179 16.51 -4.76 -27.34
C LYS A 179 17.38 -3.78 -26.53
N THR A 180 17.05 -3.58 -25.25
CA THR A 180 17.80 -2.71 -24.34
C THR A 180 18.64 -3.51 -23.34
N LYS A 181 18.03 -4.46 -22.60
CA LYS A 181 18.68 -5.23 -21.54
C LYS A 181 18.13 -6.66 -21.47
N ARG A 182 19.01 -7.66 -21.38
CA ARG A 182 18.65 -9.08 -21.19
C ARG A 182 18.57 -9.49 -19.71
N THR A 183 17.98 -8.63 -18.89
CA THR A 183 17.89 -8.82 -17.43
C THR A 183 16.48 -8.55 -16.94
N CYS A 184 16.03 -9.28 -15.93
CA CYS A 184 14.73 -9.06 -15.29
C CYS A 184 14.61 -7.62 -14.76
N PRO A 185 13.54 -6.87 -15.13
CA PRO A 185 13.29 -5.53 -14.61
C PRO A 185 13.22 -5.44 -13.08
N ALA A 186 12.78 -6.51 -12.41
CA ALA A 186 12.57 -6.52 -10.96
C ALA A 186 13.84 -6.83 -10.16
N CYS A 187 14.71 -7.74 -10.63
CA CYS A 187 15.86 -8.22 -9.85
C CYS A 187 17.21 -8.14 -10.58
N SER A 188 17.25 -7.62 -11.81
CA SER A 188 18.45 -7.52 -12.66
C SER A 188 19.17 -8.84 -12.96
N SER A 189 18.60 -9.99 -12.58
CA SER A 189 19.14 -11.31 -12.96
C SER A 189 18.91 -11.59 -14.44
N ALA A 190 19.68 -12.50 -15.03
CA ALA A 190 19.47 -12.91 -16.42
C ALA A 190 18.04 -13.40 -16.63
N LEU A 191 17.39 -12.90 -17.68
CA LEU A 191 16.05 -13.31 -18.09
C LEU A 191 16.20 -13.98 -19.45
N LEU A 192 15.68 -15.21 -19.57
CA LEU A 192 15.79 -16.02 -20.78
C LEU A 192 14.43 -16.07 -21.47
N ASP A 193 14.44 -16.06 -22.80
CA ASP A 193 13.28 -16.37 -23.63
C ASP A 193 13.45 -17.80 -24.16
N ASP A 194 12.61 -18.70 -23.68
CA ASP A 194 12.63 -20.11 -24.08
C ASP A 194 12.27 -20.30 -25.56
N SER A 195 11.69 -19.28 -26.22
CA SER A 195 11.41 -19.30 -27.66
C SER A 195 12.65 -19.02 -28.53
N GLU A 196 13.63 -18.27 -28.02
CA GLU A 196 14.90 -18.01 -28.72
C GLU A 196 15.94 -19.13 -28.49
N PHE A 197 15.79 -19.89 -27.40
CA PHE A 197 16.73 -20.96 -27.01
C PHE A 197 15.98 -22.23 -26.57
N PRO A 198 15.41 -23.00 -27.51
CA PRO A 198 14.78 -24.28 -27.18
C PRO A 198 15.80 -25.19 -26.50
N THR A 199 15.37 -25.89 -25.45
CA THR A 199 16.21 -26.84 -24.72
C THR A 199 16.78 -27.90 -25.68
N LEU A 200 18.09 -27.89 -25.87
CA LEU A 200 18.79 -28.92 -26.62
C LEU A 200 18.92 -30.19 -25.75
N GLY A 201 17.86 -31.01 -25.72
CA GLY A 201 17.92 -32.36 -25.15
C GLY A 201 16.60 -32.88 -24.59
N GLN A 202 15.98 -33.82 -25.31
CA GLN A 202 15.18 -34.91 -24.73
C GLN A 202 16.09 -36.06 -24.32
#